data_AF-A0A1B1PWV6-F1
#
_entry.id   AF-A0A1B1PWV6-F1
#
_cell.length_a   1.000
_cell.length_b   1.000
_cell.length_c   1.000
_cell.angle_alpha   90.00
_cell.angle_beta   90.00
_cell.angle_gamma   90.00
#
_symmetry.space_group_name_H-M   'P 1'
#
loop_
_entity.id
_entity.type
_entity.pdbx_description
1 polymer ?
#
loop_
_entity_poly.entity_id
_entity_poly.type
_entity_poly.pdbx_seq_one_letter_code
_entity_poly.pdbx_strand_id
1 'polypeptide(L)'
;MSRGIEDLQEFFKPTLKGSMPDPLVLKDMDKAVARGGTAAQEKQKVCVFGDYDVDGATSSSMLLLYLEEMGCEVSYYIPQRLSEGYGPNVPAIEKITIRT
;
A
#
# COMPACT_ATOMS: atom_id res chain seq x y z
N MET A 1 7.20 -9.64 34.12
CA MET A 1 6.33 -9.11 33.04
C MET A 1 5.92 -10.28 32.16
N SER A 2 4.64 -10.63 32.11
CA SER A 2 4.10 -11.55 31.10
C SER A 2 3.93 -10.79 29.78
N ARG A 3 4.08 -11.47 28.64
CA ARG A 3 4.00 -10.87 27.28
C ARG A 3 2.58 -10.47 26.85
N GLY A 4 1.61 -10.41 27.78
CA GLY A 4 0.20 -10.15 27.46
C GLY A 4 -0.46 -11.21 26.58
N ILE A 5 0.05 -12.45 26.57
CA ILE A 5 -0.49 -13.55 25.77
C ILE A 5 -1.62 -14.22 26.56
N GLU A 6 -2.84 -14.16 26.03
CA GLU A 6 -4.03 -14.78 26.63
C GLU A 6 -4.24 -16.22 26.12
N ASP A 7 -3.96 -16.49 24.84
CA ASP A 7 -4.02 -17.82 24.24
C ASP A 7 -2.65 -18.21 23.64
N LEU A 8 -2.01 -19.20 24.27
CA LEU A 8 -0.72 -19.74 23.82
C LEU A 8 -0.83 -20.55 22.52
N GLN A 9 -1.94 -21.25 22.28
CA GLN A 9 -2.10 -22.04 21.07
C GLN A 9 -2.24 -21.15 19.85
N GLU A 10 -3.06 -20.09 19.95
CA GLU A 10 -3.22 -19.12 18.87
C GLU A 10 -1.90 -18.38 18.59
N PHE A 11 -1.18 -17.97 19.64
CA PHE A 11 0.11 -17.29 19.48
C PHE A 11 1.16 -18.13 18.75
N PHE A 12 1.25 -19.44 19.03
CA PHE A 12 2.22 -20.32 18.36
C PHE A 12 1.74 -20.90 17.02
N LYS A 13 0.42 -20.86 16.77
CA LYS A 13 -0.19 -21.38 15.54
C LYS A 13 -1.20 -20.39 14.97
N PRO A 14 -0.78 -19.15 14.64
CA PRO A 14 -1.69 -18.18 14.07
C PRO A 14 -2.16 -18.66 12.70
N THR A 15 -3.42 -18.38 12.39
CA THR A 15 -3.94 -18.55 11.03
C THR A 15 -4.22 -17.16 10.48
N LEU A 16 -4.02 -16.96 9.18
CA LEU A 16 -4.32 -15.66 8.56
C LEU A 16 -5.77 -15.22 8.83
N LYS A 17 -6.72 -16.16 8.78
CA LYS A 17 -8.13 -15.88 9.05
C LYS A 17 -8.41 -15.48 10.50
N GLY A 18 -7.72 -16.08 11.47
CA GLY A 18 -7.88 -15.74 12.88
C GLY A 18 -7.17 -14.44 13.27
N SER A 19 -6.04 -14.16 12.63
CA SER A 19 -5.15 -13.05 13.02
C SER A 19 -5.35 -11.77 12.21
N MET A 20 -6.05 -11.81 11.08
CA MET A 20 -6.37 -10.61 10.29
C MET A 20 -7.82 -10.17 10.51
N PRO A 21 -8.04 -8.94 11.01
CA PRO A 21 -9.39 -8.37 11.06
C PRO A 21 -9.94 -8.12 9.65
N ASP A 22 -11.24 -7.92 9.55
CA ASP A 22 -11.87 -7.44 8.30
C ASP A 22 -11.17 -6.13 7.86
N PRO A 23 -10.55 -6.07 6.66
CA PRO A 23 -9.87 -4.87 6.20
C PRO A 23 -10.78 -3.63 6.14
N LEU A 24 -12.10 -3.81 6.01
CA LEU A 24 -13.07 -2.71 5.97
C LEU A 24 -13.21 -1.96 7.31
N VAL A 25 -12.62 -2.48 8.39
CA VAL A 25 -12.52 -1.72 9.66
C VAL A 25 -11.56 -0.55 9.55
N LEU A 26 -10.65 -0.56 8.56
CA LEU A 26 -9.75 0.55 8.31
C LEU A 26 -10.53 1.75 7.78
N LYS A 27 -10.24 2.92 8.34
CA LYS A 27 -10.92 4.17 7.98
C LYS A 27 -10.84 4.40 6.46
N ASP A 28 -12.01 4.60 5.85
CA ASP A 28 -12.18 4.89 4.42
C ASP A 28 -11.66 3.79 3.47
N MET A 29 -11.49 2.55 3.94
CA MET A 29 -11.05 1.42 3.09
C MET A 29 -12.05 1.10 1.98
N ASP A 30 -13.35 1.21 2.26
CA ASP A 30 -14.42 1.08 1.28
C ASP A 30 -14.25 2.04 0.09
N LYS A 31 -13.92 3.31 0.39
CA LYS A 31 -13.66 4.35 -0.63
C LYS A 31 -12.37 4.06 -1.40
N ALA A 32 -11.32 3.61 -0.72
CA ALA A 32 -10.04 3.26 -1.35
C ALA A 32 -10.21 2.10 -2.34
N VAL A 33 -10.89 1.03 -1.94
CA VAL A 33 -11.19 -0.12 -2.81
C VAL A 33 -12.06 0.31 -3.99
N ALA A 34 -13.10 1.11 -3.77
CA ALA A 34 -13.95 1.60 -4.87
C ALA A 34 -13.15 2.43 -5.89
N ARG A 35 -12.30 3.37 -5.42
CA ARG A 35 -11.47 4.19 -6.31
C ARG A 35 -10.44 3.39 -7.08
N GLY A 36 -9.80 2.41 -6.42
CA GLY A 36 -8.85 1.49 -7.06
C GLY A 36 -9.53 0.58 -8.08
N GLY A 37 -10.72 0.07 -7.75
CA GLY A 37 -11.55 -0.71 -8.66
C GLY A 37 -11.93 0.06 -9.93
N THR A 38 -12.34 1.32 -9.81
CA THR A 38 -12.56 2.19 -10.97
C THR A 38 -11.29 2.36 -11.81
N ALA A 39 -10.13 2.57 -11.17
CA ALA A 39 -8.87 2.71 -11.90
C ALA A 39 -8.54 1.47 -12.73
N ALA A 40 -8.73 0.28 -12.14
CA ALA A 40 -8.53 -1.00 -12.80
C ALA A 40 -9.53 -1.23 -13.95
N GLN A 41 -10.82 -0.99 -13.72
CA GLN A 41 -11.86 -1.18 -14.74
C GLN A 41 -11.67 -0.26 -15.95
N GLU A 42 -11.28 0.98 -15.71
CA GLU A 42 -11.06 1.99 -16.75
C GLU A 42 -9.62 1.98 -17.30
N LYS A 43 -8.75 1.08 -16.81
CA LYS A 43 -7.33 0.97 -17.20
C LYS A 43 -6.59 2.32 -17.11
N GLN A 44 -6.84 3.04 -16.03
CA GLN A 44 -6.25 4.36 -15.81
C GLN A 44 -4.73 4.26 -15.62
N LYS A 45 -4.05 5.38 -15.86
CA LYS A 45 -2.66 5.55 -15.41
C LYS A 45 -2.64 5.69 -13.90
N VAL A 46 -1.80 4.91 -13.22
CA VAL A 46 -1.67 4.93 -11.75
C VAL A 46 -0.22 5.10 -11.36
N CYS A 47 0.06 6.01 -10.43
CA CYS A 47 1.36 6.12 -9.79
C CYS A 47 1.25 5.64 -8.33
N VAL A 48 2.06 4.65 -7.95
CA VAL A 48 2.19 4.19 -6.56
C VAL A 48 3.28 5.03 -5.87
N PHE A 49 2.85 5.92 -4.99
CA PHE A 49 3.77 6.63 -4.09
C PHE A 49 4.05 5.76 -2.87
N GLY A 50 5.28 5.25 -2.78
CA GLY A 50 5.71 4.38 -1.70
C GLY A 50 6.64 5.07 -0.70
N ASP A 51 7.05 4.30 0.29
CA ASP A 51 8.06 4.70 1.28
C ASP A 51 9.37 3.93 1.05
N TYR A 52 10.48 4.47 1.54
CA TYR A 52 11.83 3.95 1.26
C TYR A 52 12.26 2.79 2.15
N ASP A 53 11.49 2.47 3.20
CA ASP A 53 11.78 1.33 4.06
C ASP A 53 11.30 0.00 3.44
N VAL A 54 11.61 -1.12 4.09
CA VAL A 54 11.31 -2.44 3.54
C VAL A 54 9.81 -2.69 3.43
N ASP A 55 9.01 -2.16 4.36
CA ASP A 55 7.56 -2.32 4.32
C ASP A 55 6.96 -1.50 3.17
N GLY A 56 7.38 -0.24 3.05
CA GLY A 56 7.02 0.65 1.95
C GLY A 56 7.39 0.11 0.57
N ALA A 57 8.61 -0.41 0.41
CA ALA A 57 9.07 -0.99 -0.84
C ALA A 57 8.31 -2.27 -1.21
N THR A 58 8.06 -3.14 -0.24
CA THR A 58 7.38 -4.43 -0.46
C THR A 58 5.90 -4.22 -0.78
N SER A 59 5.19 -3.39 0.00
CA SER A 59 3.79 -3.06 -0.23
C SER A 59 3.57 -2.33 -1.55
N SER A 60 4.46 -1.40 -1.91
CA SER A 60 4.40 -0.71 -3.20
C SER A 60 4.60 -1.68 -4.37
N SER A 61 5.55 -2.60 -4.26
CA SER A 61 5.79 -3.63 -5.28
C SER A 61 4.57 -4.54 -5.47
N MET A 62 3.90 -4.92 -4.37
CA MET A 62 2.68 -5.72 -4.43
C MET A 62 1.54 -4.99 -5.15
N LEU A 63 1.36 -3.68 -4.88
CA LEU A 63 0.35 -2.87 -5.57
C LEU A 63 0.67 -2.68 -7.06
N LEU A 64 1.93 -2.47 -7.40
CA LEU A 64 2.39 -2.38 -8.79
C LEU A 64 2.00 -3.64 -9.57
N LEU A 65 2.40 -4.81 -9.08
CA LEU A 65 2.14 -6.09 -9.75
C LEU A 65 0.64 -6.34 -9.92
N TYR A 66 -0.16 -6.07 -8.88
CA TYR A 66 -1.61 -6.22 -8.95
C TYR A 66 -2.24 -5.29 -10.01
N LEU A 67 -1.87 -4.01 -10.02
CA LEU A 67 -2.42 -3.04 -10.97
C LEU A 67 -1.99 -3.32 -12.41
N GLU A 68 -0.75 -3.77 -12.62
CA GLU A 68 -0.26 -4.23 -13.92
C GLU A 68 -1.05 -5.45 -14.42
N GLU A 69 -1.32 -6.43 -13.54
CA GLU A 69 -2.13 -7.60 -13.88
C GLU A 69 -3.58 -7.22 -14.23
N MET A 70 -4.12 -6.15 -13.63
CA MET A 70 -5.42 -5.59 -13.99
C MET A 70 -5.40 -4.76 -15.29
N GLY A 71 -4.23 -4.55 -15.90
CA GLY A 71 -4.07 -3.87 -17.18
C GLY A 71 -3.97 -2.35 -17.10
N CYS A 72 -3.64 -1.79 -15.93
CA CYS A 72 -3.33 -0.38 -15.78
C CYS A 72 -1.93 -0.06 -16.35
N GLU A 73 -1.72 1.19 -16.78
CA GLU A 73 -0.37 1.74 -16.98
C GLU A 73 0.13 2.24 -15.62
N VAL A 74 1.14 1.57 -15.07
CA VAL A 74 1.57 1.80 -13.69
C VAL A 74 2.99 2.37 -13.63
N SER A 75 3.19 3.33 -12.72
CA SER A 75 4.49 3.88 -12.35
C SER A 75 4.63 3.91 -10.83
N TYR A 76 5.83 4.20 -10.34
CA TYR A 76 6.07 4.37 -8.90
C TYR A 76 6.96 5.56 -8.60
N TYR A 77 6.87 6.03 -7.36
CA TYR A 77 7.77 7.01 -6.79
C TYR A 77 8.11 6.63 -5.37
N ILE A 78 9.41 6.49 -5.07
CA ILE A 78 9.93 6.31 -3.71
C ILE A 78 10.78 7.54 -3.38
N PRO A 79 10.44 8.33 -2.35
CA PRO A 79 11.20 9.51 -2.00
C PRO A 79 12.56 9.15 -1.42
N GLN A 80 13.57 9.95 -1.72
CA GLN A 80 14.87 9.83 -1.06
C GLN A 80 14.82 10.41 0.35
N ARG A 81 14.84 9.55 1.38
CA ARG A 81 14.73 9.93 2.81
C ARG A 81 15.56 11.15 3.20
N LEU A 82 16.85 11.16 2.81
CA LEU A 82 17.80 12.16 3.28
C LEU A 82 17.58 13.55 2.65
N SER A 83 17.11 13.60 1.40
CA SER A 83 16.95 14.85 0.65
C SER A 83 15.50 15.34 0.62
N GLU A 84 14.53 14.44 0.64
CA GLU A 84 13.11 14.74 0.45
C GLU A 84 12.28 14.59 1.73
N GLY A 85 12.82 13.91 2.75
CA GLY A 85 12.10 13.62 3.98
C GLY A 85 11.15 12.44 3.86
N TYR A 86 10.07 12.46 4.65
CA TYR A 86 9.10 11.37 4.77
C TYR A 86 7.79 11.69 4.07
N GLY A 87 7.26 10.71 3.33
CA GLY A 87 5.92 10.76 2.77
C GLY A 87 5.73 11.73 1.59
N PRO A 88 4.47 11.95 1.18
CA PRO A 88 4.12 12.80 0.05
C PRO A 88 4.53 14.26 0.30
N ASN A 89 5.19 14.86 -0.70
CA ASN A 89 5.59 16.26 -0.67
C ASN A 89 5.35 16.92 -2.03
N VAL A 90 5.16 18.25 -2.04
CA VAL A 90 4.82 19.01 -3.25
C VAL A 90 5.83 18.77 -4.39
N PRO A 91 7.16 18.88 -4.19
CA PRO A 91 8.13 18.61 -5.25
C PRO A 91 8.02 17.21 -5.87
N ALA A 92 7.74 16.19 -5.06
CA ALA A 92 7.58 14.83 -5.54
C ALA A 92 6.30 14.68 -6.39
N ILE A 93 5.19 15.26 -5.97
CA ILE A 93 3.93 15.22 -6.72
C ILE A 93 4.05 15.98 -8.05
N GLU A 94 4.74 17.12 -8.08
CA GLU A 94 5.03 17.85 -9.31
C GLU A 94 5.85 16.99 -10.29
N LYS A 95 6.87 16.28 -9.81
CA LYS A 95 7.67 15.36 -10.64
C LYS A 95 6.85 14.21 -11.22
N ILE A 96 5.93 13.65 -10.45
CA ILE A 96 5.05 12.55 -10.90
C ILE A 96 4.11 13.05 -12.00
N THR A 97 3.50 14.22 -11.82
CA THR A 97 2.53 14.79 -12.77
C THR A 97 3.14 15.06 -14.14
N ILE A 98 4.43 15.40 -14.21
CA ILE A 98 5.15 15.62 -15.49
C ILE A 98 5.39 14.32 -16.27
N ARG A 99 5.34 13.16 -15.59
CA ARG A 99 5.68 11.84 -16.17
C ARG A 99 4.46 10.99 -16.52
N THR A 100 3.24 11.48 -16.27
CA THR A 100 1.98 10.75 -16.48
C THR A 100 1.24 11.31 -17.69
#